data_AF-T2T3R3-F1
#
_entry.id   AF-T2T3R3-F1
#
_cell.length_a   1.000
_cell.length_b   1.000
_cell.length_c   1.000
_cell.angle_alpha   90.00
_cell.angle_beta   90.00
_cell.angle_gamma   90.00
#
_symmetry.space_group_name_H-M   'P 1'
#
loop_
_entity.id
_entity.type
_entity.pdbx_description
1 polymer ?
#
loop_
_entity_poly.entity_id
_entity_poly.type
_entity_poly.pdbx_seq_one_letter_code
_entity_poly.pdbx_strand_id
1 'polypeptide(L)'
;MKKFGLGVYLLLLGILGGSLIILGAIVVPIVFKASSILPELNLTPFESGKLMAQIFVRFNYLLGAIGFVVLLYEIISFIYSKRSLVYLILGVAIGALCLLFVFYYTPYILNAQKIGEAALQSAEFARSHAQSEWLFKELF
;
A
#
# COMPACT_ATOMS: atom_id res chain seq x y z
N MET A 1 -25.12 -0.52 -19.29
CA MET A 1 -24.34 0.30 -18.35
C MET A 1 -23.79 -0.48 -17.15
N LYS A 2 -24.56 -1.35 -16.45
CA LYS A 2 -24.06 -2.15 -15.30
C LYS A 2 -22.79 -3.00 -15.58
N LYS A 3 -22.67 -3.60 -16.77
CA LYS A 3 -21.52 -4.46 -17.14
C LYS A 3 -20.21 -3.68 -17.35
N PHE A 4 -20.29 -2.45 -17.84
CA PHE A 4 -19.11 -1.62 -18.09
C PHE A 4 -18.49 -1.11 -16.78
N GLY A 5 -19.32 -0.63 -15.84
CA GLY A 5 -18.85 -0.20 -14.52
C GLY A 5 -18.19 -1.32 -13.72
N LEU A 6 -18.72 -2.55 -13.80
CA LEU A 6 -18.11 -3.72 -13.20
C LEU A 6 -16.75 -4.06 -13.84
N GLY A 7 -16.63 -3.96 -15.17
CA GLY A 7 -15.37 -4.21 -15.87
C GLY A 7 -14.27 -3.23 -15.46
N VAL A 8 -14.60 -1.93 -15.37
CA VAL A 8 -13.66 -0.91 -14.88
C VAL A 8 -13.27 -1.15 -13.42
N TYR A 9 -14.23 -1.53 -12.57
CA TYR A 9 -13.97 -1.86 -11.17
C TYR A 9 -12.99 -3.04 -11.02
N LEU A 10 -13.21 -4.13 -11.75
CA LEU A 10 -12.31 -5.29 -11.74
C LEU A 10 -10.93 -4.95 -12.29
N LEU A 11 -10.85 -4.11 -13.32
CA LEU A 11 -9.58 -3.62 -13.85
C LEU A 11 -8.80 -2.82 -12.80
N LEU A 12 -9.46 -1.93 -12.07
CA LEU A 12 -8.82 -1.13 -11.01
C LEU A 12 -8.31 -2.01 -9.87
N LEU A 13 -9.07 -3.03 -9.46
CA LEU A 13 -8.62 -4.00 -8.47
C LEU A 13 -7.43 -4.83 -9.00
N GLY A 14 -7.45 -5.22 -10.27
CA GLY A 14 -6.31 -5.92 -10.89
C GLY A 14 -5.05 -5.06 -10.96
N ILE A 15 -5.18 -3.77 -11.31
CA ILE A 15 -4.07 -2.81 -11.29
C ILE A 15 -3.53 -2.65 -9.87
N LEU A 16 -4.41 -2.55 -8.87
CA LEU A 16 -4.02 -2.48 -7.46
C LEU A 16 -3.19 -3.72 -7.07
N GLY A 17 -3.74 -4.92 -7.22
CA GLY A 17 -3.05 -6.17 -6.87
C GLY A 17 -1.72 -6.33 -7.61
N GLY A 18 -1.71 -6.10 -8.92
CA GLY A 18 -0.48 -6.17 -9.73
C GLY A 18 0.59 -5.18 -9.28
N SER A 19 0.20 -3.96 -8.90
CA SER A 19 1.15 -2.95 -8.41
C SER A 19 1.73 -3.34 -7.04
N LEU A 20 0.92 -3.92 -6.15
CA LEU A 20 1.37 -4.41 -4.85
C LEU A 20 2.39 -5.54 -5.01
N ILE A 21 2.14 -6.49 -5.90
CA ILE A 21 3.07 -7.58 -6.22
C ILE A 21 4.39 -7.02 -6.75
N ILE A 22 4.36 -6.08 -7.70
CA ILE A 22 5.58 -5.46 -8.25
C ILE A 22 6.36 -4.76 -7.13
N LEU A 23 5.70 -4.01 -6.26
CA LEU A 23 6.37 -3.32 -5.16
C LEU A 23 7.02 -4.31 -4.18
N GLY A 24 6.28 -5.31 -3.72
CA GLY A 24 6.76 -6.25 -2.71
C GLY A 24 7.78 -7.26 -3.24
N ALA A 25 7.51 -7.88 -4.39
CA ALA A 25 8.34 -8.96 -4.91
C ALA A 25 9.52 -8.50 -5.76
N ILE A 26 9.41 -7.33 -6.43
CA ILE A 26 10.42 -6.86 -7.38
C ILE A 26 11.15 -5.63 -6.84
N VAL A 27 10.44 -4.59 -6.41
CA VAL A 27 11.07 -3.31 -6.05
C VAL A 27 11.83 -3.41 -4.72
N VAL A 28 11.24 -4.01 -3.67
CA VAL A 28 11.92 -4.20 -2.37
C VAL A 28 13.31 -4.82 -2.52
N PRO A 29 13.50 -6.00 -3.13
CA PRO A 29 14.82 -6.62 -3.20
C PRO A 29 15.81 -5.81 -4.04
N ILE A 30 15.35 -5.09 -5.08
CA ILE A 30 16.21 -4.24 -5.89
C ILE A 30 16.73 -3.05 -5.06
N VAL A 31 15.85 -2.39 -4.30
CA VAL A 31 16.24 -1.23 -3.47
C VAL A 31 17.18 -1.65 -2.35
N PHE A 32 16.90 -2.75 -1.65
CA PHE A 32 17.77 -3.21 -0.56
C PHE A 32 19.08 -3.85 -1.04
N LYS A 33 19.15 -4.34 -2.28
CA LYS A 33 20.40 -4.81 -2.92
C LYS A 33 21.08 -3.74 -3.77
N ALA A 34 20.63 -2.49 -3.73
CA ALA A 34 21.16 -1.42 -4.58
C ALA A 34 22.68 -1.22 -4.40
N SER A 35 23.22 -1.41 -3.19
CA SER A 35 24.65 -1.36 -2.92
C SER A 35 25.47 -2.43 -3.65
N SER A 36 24.87 -3.58 -3.99
CA SER A 36 25.53 -4.60 -4.83
C SER A 36 25.51 -4.27 -6.33
N ILE A 37 24.56 -3.44 -6.76
CA ILE A 37 24.40 -3.01 -8.16
C ILE A 37 25.23 -1.75 -8.42
N LEU A 38 25.26 -0.83 -7.44
CA LEU A 38 26.00 0.42 -7.45
C LEU A 38 26.87 0.52 -6.18
N PRO A 39 28.04 -0.16 -6.16
CA PRO A 39 28.93 -0.20 -5.00
C PRO A 39 29.46 1.18 -4.60
N GLU A 40 29.57 2.08 -5.58
CA GLU A 40 30.07 3.45 -5.42
C GLU A 40 29.22 4.29 -4.47
N LEU A 41 27.94 3.92 -4.31
CA LEU A 41 26.98 4.67 -3.51
C LEU A 41 27.01 4.32 -2.02
N ASN A 42 27.73 3.24 -1.62
CA ASN A 42 27.89 2.76 -0.23
C ASN A 42 26.60 2.82 0.61
N LEU A 43 25.45 2.48 0.00
CA LEU A 43 24.15 2.56 0.66
C LEU A 43 24.05 1.58 1.84
N THR A 44 23.79 2.15 3.01
CA THR A 44 23.39 1.42 4.20
C THR A 44 21.93 0.92 4.07
N PRO A 45 21.52 -0.13 4.81
CA PRO A 45 20.12 -0.57 4.83
C PRO A 45 19.14 0.53 5.22
N PHE A 46 19.57 1.49 6.04
CA PHE A 46 18.77 2.65 6.43
C PHE A 46 18.52 3.61 5.25
N GLU A 47 19.55 3.90 4.44
CA GLU A 47 19.43 4.74 3.25
C GLU A 47 18.56 4.07 2.18
N SER A 48 18.71 2.76 2.00
CA SER A 48 17.81 1.96 1.16
C SER A 48 16.36 2.01 1.67
N GLY A 49 16.16 2.00 2.99
CA GLY A 49 14.85 2.18 3.61
C GLY A 49 14.22 3.55 3.33
N LYS A 50 15.03 4.63 3.28
CA LYS A 50 14.55 5.97 2.88
C LYS A 50 14.12 5.99 1.41
N LEU A 51 14.90 5.35 0.53
CA LEU A 51 14.54 5.21 -0.89
C LEU A 51 13.23 4.43 -1.05
N MET A 52 13.07 3.31 -0.34
CA MET A 52 11.85 2.52 -0.38
C MET A 52 10.63 3.32 0.09
N ALA A 53 10.77 4.09 1.18
CA ALA A 53 9.70 4.93 1.69
C ALA A 53 9.27 6.00 0.66
N GLN A 54 10.21 6.58 -0.08
CA GLN A 54 9.93 7.53 -1.16
C GLN A 54 9.15 6.93 -2.33
N ILE A 55 9.39 5.65 -2.64
CA ILE A 55 8.61 4.91 -3.64
C ILE A 55 7.18 4.70 -3.12
N PHE A 56 7.03 4.26 -1.87
CA PHE A 56 5.71 4.09 -1.24
C PHE A 56 4.91 5.38 -1.17
N VAL A 57 5.53 6.51 -0.86
CA VAL A 57 4.83 7.82 -0.87
C VAL A 57 4.26 8.15 -2.24
N ARG A 58 4.99 7.85 -3.32
CA ARG A 58 4.48 8.05 -4.69
C ARG A 58 3.37 7.07 -5.03
N PHE A 59 3.52 5.82 -4.60
CA PHE A 59 2.49 4.79 -4.77
C PHE A 59 1.20 5.10 -3.99
N ASN A 60 1.30 5.75 -2.84
CA ASN A 60 0.14 6.11 -2.01
C ASN A 60 -0.87 7.01 -2.73
N TYR A 61 -0.45 7.83 -3.70
CA TYR A 61 -1.40 8.57 -4.52
C TYR A 61 -2.30 7.64 -5.33
N LEU A 62 -1.73 6.60 -5.93
CA LEU A 62 -2.47 5.57 -6.66
C LEU A 62 -3.34 4.74 -5.70
N LEU A 63 -2.76 4.28 -4.59
CA LEU A 63 -3.45 3.46 -3.58
C LEU A 63 -4.63 4.21 -2.96
N GLY A 64 -4.45 5.49 -2.62
CA GLY A 64 -5.49 6.35 -2.08
C GLY A 64 -6.60 6.63 -3.09
N ALA A 65 -6.25 6.92 -4.35
CA ALA A 65 -7.22 7.13 -5.42
C ALA A 65 -8.07 5.88 -5.66
N ILE A 66 -7.45 4.70 -5.78
CA ILE A 66 -8.17 3.43 -5.96
C ILE A 66 -9.02 3.12 -4.73
N GLY A 67 -8.46 3.28 -3.51
CA GLY A 67 -9.20 3.08 -2.26
C GLY A 67 -10.47 3.92 -2.19
N PHE A 68 -10.41 5.20 -2.58
CA PHE A 68 -11.57 6.08 -2.62
C PHE A 68 -12.61 5.65 -3.67
N VAL A 69 -12.14 5.28 -4.88
CA VAL A 69 -13.02 4.78 -5.94
C VAL A 69 -13.72 3.49 -5.55
N VAL A 70 -13.03 2.56 -4.88
CA VAL A 70 -13.61 1.30 -4.39
C VAL A 70 -14.70 1.57 -3.35
N LEU A 71 -14.46 2.47 -2.39
CA LEU A 71 -15.46 2.86 -1.40
C LEU A 71 -16.69 3.48 -2.04
N LEU A 72 -16.52 4.45 -2.95
CA LEU A 72 -17.63 5.07 -3.67
C LEU A 72 -18.42 4.06 -4.48
N TYR A 73 -17.72 3.16 -5.20
CA TYR A 73 -18.36 2.13 -6.00
C TYR A 73 -19.23 1.20 -5.15
N GLU A 74 -18.73 0.69 -4.02
CA GLU A 74 -19.53 -0.21 -3.19
C GLU A 74 -20.71 0.49 -2.51
N ILE A 75 -20.55 1.75 -2.04
CA ILE A 75 -21.66 2.52 -1.47
C ILE A 75 -22.77 2.72 -2.51
N ILE A 76 -22.42 3.17 -3.72
CA ILE A 76 -23.39 3.38 -4.81
C ILE A 76 -24.02 2.04 -5.22
N SER A 77 -23.21 0.98 -5.36
CA SER A 77 -23.68 -0.34 -5.76
C SER A 77 -24.64 -0.96 -4.74
N PHE A 78 -24.40 -0.74 -3.45
CA PHE A 78 -25.30 -1.17 -2.38
C PHE A 78 -26.64 -0.44 -2.42
N ILE A 79 -26.64 0.89 -2.53
CA ILE A 79 -27.86 1.71 -2.56
C ILE A 79 -28.71 1.39 -3.80
N TYR A 80 -28.10 1.31 -4.98
CA TYR A 80 -28.85 1.24 -6.25
C TYR A 80 -29.06 -0.17 -6.81
N SER A 81 -28.23 -1.16 -6.44
CA SER A 81 -28.30 -2.52 -7.00
C SER A 81 -28.69 -3.60 -6.00
N LYS A 82 -29.04 -3.26 -4.75
CA LYS A 82 -29.39 -4.23 -3.68
C LYS A 82 -28.38 -5.39 -3.61
N ARG A 83 -27.09 -5.08 -3.77
CA ARG A 83 -26.01 -6.06 -3.79
C ARG A 83 -25.89 -6.69 -2.39
N SER A 84 -25.50 -7.97 -2.33
CA SER A 84 -25.33 -8.67 -1.05
C SER A 84 -24.40 -7.91 -0.11
N LEU A 85 -24.78 -7.87 1.16
CA LEU A 85 -24.06 -7.23 2.26
C LEU A 85 -22.59 -7.71 2.35
N VAL A 86 -22.33 -8.95 1.95
CA VAL A 86 -20.97 -9.53 1.91
C VAL A 86 -20.04 -8.75 0.98
N TYR A 87 -20.49 -8.40 -0.23
CA TYR A 87 -19.66 -7.64 -1.18
C TYR A 87 -19.39 -6.22 -0.69
N LEU A 88 -20.36 -5.61 -0.02
CA LEU A 88 -20.20 -4.30 0.61
C LEU A 88 -19.11 -4.36 1.69
N ILE A 89 -19.18 -5.33 2.61
CA ILE A 89 -18.18 -5.48 3.68
C ILE A 89 -16.79 -5.66 3.10
N LEU A 90 -16.64 -6.54 2.09
CA LEU A 90 -15.34 -6.80 1.48
C LEU A 90 -14.74 -5.57 0.79
N GLY A 91 -15.50 -4.86 -0.05
CA GLY A 91 -14.95 -3.69 -0.71
C GLY A 91 -14.77 -2.50 0.23
N VAL A 92 -15.61 -2.34 1.26
CA VAL A 92 -15.37 -1.37 2.34
C VAL A 92 -14.09 -1.71 3.11
N ALA A 93 -13.84 -2.99 3.41
CA ALA A 93 -12.62 -3.43 4.07
C ALA A 93 -11.39 -3.13 3.19
N ILE A 94 -11.39 -3.47 1.90
CA ILE A 94 -10.29 -3.18 0.97
C ILE A 94 -10.02 -1.67 0.91
N GLY A 95 -11.07 -0.86 0.72
CA GLY A 95 -10.94 0.59 0.68
C GLY A 95 -10.38 1.16 1.99
N ALA A 96 -10.90 0.70 3.13
CA ALA A 96 -10.43 1.13 4.45
C ALA A 96 -8.96 0.73 4.71
N LEU A 97 -8.56 -0.48 4.33
CA LEU A 97 -7.17 -0.94 4.46
C LEU A 97 -6.21 -0.14 3.56
N CYS A 98 -6.62 0.19 2.33
CA CYS A 98 -5.85 1.07 1.46
C CYS A 98 -5.64 2.45 2.10
N LEU A 99 -6.72 3.05 2.62
CA LEU A 99 -6.64 4.35 3.29
C LEU A 99 -5.83 4.29 4.59
N LEU A 100 -5.92 3.19 5.34
CA LEU A 100 -5.11 2.97 6.54
C LEU A 100 -3.61 2.92 6.21
N PHE A 101 -3.23 2.25 5.12
CA PHE A 101 -1.85 2.26 4.65
C PHE A 101 -1.35 3.66 4.28
N VAL A 102 -2.18 4.43 3.57
CA VAL A 102 -1.86 5.78 3.10
C VAL A 102 -1.76 6.79 4.25
N PHE A 103 -2.76 6.83 5.13
CA PHE A 103 -2.91 7.89 6.14
C PHE A 103 -2.35 7.54 7.51
N TYR A 104 -2.09 6.28 7.83
CA TYR A 104 -1.55 5.88 9.12
C TYR A 104 -0.14 5.31 9.00
N TYR A 105 0.04 4.18 8.31
CA TYR A 105 1.33 3.48 8.32
C TYR A 105 2.44 4.25 7.61
N THR A 106 2.16 4.81 6.43
CA THR A 106 3.18 5.57 5.69
C THR A 106 3.68 6.79 6.45
N PRO A 107 2.82 7.71 6.95
CA PRO A 107 3.32 8.86 7.71
C PRO A 107 4.00 8.45 9.01
N TYR A 108 3.55 7.38 9.68
CA TYR A 108 4.23 6.83 10.85
C TYR A 108 5.66 6.40 10.54
N ILE A 109 5.86 5.62 9.47
CA ILE A 109 7.19 5.14 9.03
C ILE A 109 8.08 6.33 8.64
N LEU A 110 7.56 7.31 7.91
CA LEU A 110 8.31 8.51 7.53
C LEU A 110 8.72 9.34 8.75
N ASN A 111 7.85 9.44 9.76
CA ASN A 111 8.17 10.18 10.97
C ASN A 111 9.26 9.47 11.77
N ALA A 112 9.18 8.14 11.92
CA ALA A 112 10.24 7.35 12.55
C ALA A 112 11.58 7.51 11.81
N GLN A 113 11.58 7.53 10.47
CA GLN A 113 12.78 7.77 9.66
C GLN A 113 13.37 9.18 9.84
N LYS A 114 12.55 10.19 10.13
CA LYS A 114 13.02 11.56 10.42
C LYS A 114 13.68 11.67 11.79
N ILE A 115 13.21 10.90 12.78
CA ILE A 115 13.78 10.88 14.13
C ILE A 115 15.18 10.23 14.13
N GLY A 116 15.41 9.28 13.22
CA GLY A 116 16.72 8.66 13.00
C GLY A 116 16.74 7.16 13.29
N GLU A 117 17.89 6.52 13.08
CA GLU A 117 18.04 5.05 13.17
C GLU A 117 17.63 4.46 14.52
N ALA A 118 17.85 5.18 15.61
CA ALA A 118 17.47 4.73 16.95
C ALA A 118 15.95 4.49 17.09
N ALA A 119 15.12 5.28 16.40
CA ALA A 119 13.67 5.10 16.42
C ALA A 119 13.22 3.86 15.64
N LEU A 120 13.95 3.47 14.58
CA LEU A 120 13.66 2.25 13.83
C LEU A 120 14.04 0.97 14.58
N GLN A 121 14.92 1.05 15.58
CA GLN A 121 15.26 -0.08 16.43
C GLN A 121 14.29 -0.27 17.60
N SER A 122 13.31 0.61 17.76
CA SER A 122 12.28 0.47 18.78
C SER A 122 11.37 -0.72 18.51
N ALA A 123 10.93 -1.41 19.58
CA ALA A 123 9.97 -2.50 19.48
C ALA A 123 8.62 -2.03 18.91
N GLU A 124 8.26 -0.76 19.14
CA GLU A 124 7.05 -0.14 18.59
C GLU A 124 7.14 0.00 17.07
N PHE A 125 8.25 0.51 16.55
CA PHE A 125 8.46 0.59 15.10
C PHE A 125 8.44 -0.79 14.46
N ALA A 126 9.16 -1.77 15.02
CA ALA A 126 9.20 -3.13 14.49
C ALA A 126 7.79 -3.74 14.38
N ARG A 127 6.95 -3.56 15.40
CA ARG A 127 5.55 -4.02 15.38
C ARG A 127 4.72 -3.32 14.31
N SER A 128 4.75 -1.99 14.27
CA SER A 128 3.99 -1.22 13.29
C SER A 128 4.44 -1.47 11.85
N HIS A 129 5.74 -1.65 11.63
CA HIS A 129 6.29 -1.98 10.32
C HIS A 129 5.86 -3.39 9.88
N ALA A 130 6.00 -4.40 10.74
CA ALA A 130 5.53 -5.75 10.44
C ALA A 130 4.01 -5.81 10.18
N GLN A 131 3.22 -5.04 10.93
CA GLN A 131 1.78 -4.93 10.71
C GLN A 131 1.48 -4.31 9.33
N SER A 132 2.21 -3.27 8.95
CA SER A 132 2.06 -2.65 7.63
C SER A 132 2.42 -3.61 6.49
N GLU A 133 3.47 -4.42 6.65
CA GLU A 133 3.85 -5.45 5.68
C GLU A 133 2.79 -6.55 5.57
N TRP A 134 2.23 -6.98 6.70
CA TRP A 134 1.18 -8.00 6.70
C TRP A 134 -0.07 -7.48 6.00
N LEU A 135 -0.53 -6.27 6.33
CA LEU A 135 -1.63 -5.62 5.61
C LEU A 135 -1.35 -5.52 4.11
N PHE A 136 -0.12 -5.16 3.74
CA PHE A 136 0.28 -5.05 2.34
C PHE A 136 0.20 -6.40 1.61
N LYS A 137 0.53 -7.51 2.28
CA LYS A 137 0.40 -8.88 1.75
C LYS A 137 -1.06 -9.33 1.63
N GLU A 138 -1.91 -9.00 2.58
CA GLU A 138 -3.33 -9.38 2.54
C GLU A 138 -4.13 -8.63 1.47
N LEU A 139 -3.61 -7.51 0.95
CA LEU A 139 -4.24 -6.74 -0.13
C LEU A 139 -4.04 -7.34 -1.53
N PHE A 140 -3.17 -8.35 -1.72
CA PHE A 140 -2.93 -9.01 -3.01
C PHE A 140 -2.87 -10.53 -2.92
#